data_AF-A0A9D2SED9-F1
#
_entry.id   AF-A0A9D2SED9-F1
#
_cell.length_a   1.000
_cell.length_b   1.000
_cell.length_c   1.000
_cell.angle_alpha   90.00
_cell.angle_beta   90.00
_cell.angle_gamma   90.00
#
_symmetry.space_group_name_H-M   'P 1'
#
loop_
_entity.id
_entity.type
_entity.pdbx_description
1 polymer ?
#
loop_
_entity_poly.entity_id
_entity_poly.type
_entity_poly.pdbx_seq_one_letter_code
_entity_poly.pdbx_strand_id
1 'polypeptide(L)'
;GADAGATGENPVVVNARDADVICGPMGILTANALWGEITPAMAAAVSESRAQKVLIPVNRCSVTVVGVAEQPLGEYVKLAVQAAKEQLEQA
;
A
#
# COMPACT_ATOMS: atom_id res chain seq x y z
N GLY A 1 2.50 15.16 9.09
CA GLY A 1 2.97 13.80 9.42
C GLY A 1 1.80 13.00 9.94
N ALA A 2 1.98 11.73 10.28
CA ALA A 2 0.93 10.95 10.95
C ALA A 2 0.83 11.33 12.44
N ASP A 3 -0.37 11.24 13.01
CA ASP A 3 -0.62 11.50 14.44
C ASP A 3 -0.10 10.35 15.33
N ALA A 4 0.00 9.14 14.77
CA ALA A 4 0.57 7.96 15.41
C ALA A 4 1.37 7.11 14.39
N GLY A 5 2.34 6.33 14.87
CA GLY A 5 3.15 5.44 14.04
C GLY A 5 3.53 4.15 14.77
N ALA A 6 3.44 3.03 14.05
CA ALA A 6 3.82 1.71 14.53
C ALA A 6 4.45 0.91 13.38
N THR A 7 5.31 -0.06 13.69
CA THR A 7 6.02 -0.87 12.68
C THR A 7 6.06 -2.35 13.07
N GLY A 8 6.25 -3.22 12.09
CA GLY A 8 6.26 -4.68 12.26
C GLY A 8 4.96 -5.34 11.81
N GLU A 9 4.96 -6.68 11.83
CA GLU A 9 3.85 -7.50 11.33
C GLU A 9 2.53 -7.22 12.06
N ASN A 10 2.54 -7.24 13.40
CA ASN A 10 1.31 -7.12 14.18
C ASN A 10 0.59 -5.78 13.99
N PRO A 11 1.27 -4.61 14.00
CA PRO A 11 0.62 -3.35 13.64
C PRO A 11 -0.03 -3.36 12.25
N VAL A 12 0.58 -3.99 11.25
CA VAL A 12 -0.06 -4.12 9.92
C VAL A 12 -1.32 -4.98 10.01
N VAL A 13 -1.24 -6.15 10.65
CA VAL A 13 -2.38 -7.07 10.77
C VAL A 13 -3.55 -6.45 11.57
N VAL A 14 -3.25 -5.68 12.61
CA VAL A 14 -4.27 -5.04 13.45
C VAL A 14 -4.90 -3.85 12.72
N ASN A 15 -4.10 -2.92 12.21
CA ASN A 15 -4.62 -1.69 11.61
C ASN A 15 -5.29 -1.93 10.25
N ALA A 16 -4.87 -2.94 9.48
CA ALA A 16 -5.51 -3.26 8.20
C ALA A 16 -6.98 -3.70 8.34
N ARG A 17 -7.42 -4.16 9.52
CA ARG A 17 -8.80 -4.61 9.74
C ARG A 17 -9.82 -3.47 9.64
N ASP A 18 -9.44 -2.30 10.12
CA ASP A 18 -10.34 -1.16 10.29
C ASP A 18 -9.90 0.09 9.51
N ALA A 19 -8.83 0.00 8.73
CA ALA A 19 -8.43 1.06 7.83
C ALA A 19 -9.48 1.30 6.74
N ASP A 20 -9.76 2.57 6.45
CA ASP A 20 -10.55 2.98 5.29
C ASP A 20 -9.70 3.00 4.02
N VAL A 21 -8.44 3.40 4.14
CA VAL A 21 -7.47 3.49 3.04
C VAL A 21 -6.12 2.90 3.47
N ILE A 22 -5.51 2.10 2.60
CA ILE A 22 -4.13 1.64 2.71
C ILE A 22 -3.36 2.15 1.49
N CYS A 23 -2.34 2.97 1.73
CA CYS A 23 -1.53 3.57 0.67
C CYS A 23 -0.06 3.15 0.81
N GLY A 24 0.61 2.87 -0.30
CA GLY A 24 2.02 2.50 -0.29
C GLY A 24 2.54 1.90 -1.60
N PRO A 25 3.79 1.42 -1.63
CA PRO A 25 4.30 0.68 -2.78
C PRO A 25 3.53 -0.63 -2.97
N MET A 26 3.31 -1.08 -4.20
CA MET A 26 2.61 -2.36 -4.47
C MET A 26 3.21 -3.57 -3.77
N GLY A 27 4.50 -3.52 -3.42
CA GLY A 27 5.19 -4.59 -2.71
C GLY A 27 4.53 -4.99 -1.39
N ILE A 28 3.74 -4.11 -0.76
CA ILE A 28 3.01 -4.45 0.50
C ILE A 28 1.98 -5.57 0.34
N LEU A 29 1.53 -5.86 -0.89
CA LEU A 29 0.64 -6.98 -1.21
C LEU A 29 1.39 -8.27 -1.55
N THR A 30 2.70 -8.21 -1.70
CA THR A 30 3.51 -9.33 -2.20
C THR A 30 4.19 -10.01 -1.03
N ALA A 31 3.79 -11.25 -0.72
CA ALA A 31 4.40 -12.01 0.36
C ALA A 31 5.90 -12.22 0.12
N ASN A 32 6.69 -12.04 1.17
CA ASN A 32 8.16 -12.07 1.19
C ASN A 32 8.82 -11.00 0.31
N ALA A 33 8.08 -9.95 -0.07
CA ALA A 33 8.66 -8.83 -0.79
C ALA A 33 9.67 -8.07 0.06
N LEU A 34 10.40 -7.20 -0.64
CA LEU A 34 11.40 -6.31 -0.11
C LEU A 34 12.67 -6.97 0.47
N TRP A 35 12.86 -8.29 0.34
CA TRP A 35 13.84 -9.12 1.08
C TRP A 35 13.30 -9.74 2.39
N GLY A 36 11.98 -9.77 2.55
CA GLY A 36 11.30 -10.47 3.66
C GLY A 36 10.65 -9.56 4.69
N GLU A 37 10.70 -8.25 4.50
CA GLU A 37 10.04 -7.25 5.35
C GLU A 37 8.51 -7.34 5.26
N ILE A 38 7.98 -7.80 4.12
CA ILE A 38 6.56 -8.07 3.97
C ILE A 38 6.34 -9.55 4.22
N THR A 39 5.85 -9.90 5.40
CA THR A 39 5.52 -11.29 5.72
C THR A 39 4.25 -11.73 4.99
N PRO A 40 4.02 -13.04 4.82
CA PRO A 40 2.76 -13.55 4.29
C PRO A 40 1.52 -13.07 5.08
N ALA A 41 1.62 -12.95 6.40
CA ALA A 41 0.53 -12.45 7.24
C ALA A 41 0.24 -10.97 7.00
N MET A 42 1.27 -10.15 6.81
CA MET A 42 1.10 -8.74 6.42
C MET A 42 0.41 -8.62 5.05
N ALA A 43 0.92 -9.34 4.04
CA ALA A 43 0.37 -9.31 2.69
C ALA A 43 -1.10 -9.76 2.67
N ALA A 44 -1.44 -10.83 3.40
CA ALA A 44 -2.82 -11.30 3.55
C ALA A 44 -3.70 -10.25 4.22
N ALA A 45 -3.28 -9.71 5.37
CA ALA A 45 -4.07 -8.70 6.09
C ALA A 45 -4.35 -7.45 5.25
N VAL A 46 -3.37 -6.96 4.49
CA VAL A 46 -3.56 -5.81 3.60
C VAL A 46 -4.46 -6.16 2.43
N SER A 47 -4.28 -7.33 1.81
CA SER A 47 -5.06 -7.75 0.63
C SER A 47 -6.53 -8.02 0.97
N GLU A 48 -6.79 -8.69 2.09
CA GLU A 48 -8.12 -9.11 2.56
C GLU A 48 -8.89 -7.97 3.25
N SER A 49 -8.21 -6.89 3.64
CA SER A 49 -8.84 -5.72 4.23
C SER A 49 -9.98 -5.17 3.36
N ARG A 50 -10.98 -4.54 3.97
CA ARG A 50 -12.00 -3.76 3.24
C ARG A 50 -11.49 -2.40 2.74
N ALA A 51 -10.32 -1.97 3.19
CA ALA A 51 -9.74 -0.69 2.83
C ALA A 51 -9.58 -0.54 1.31
N GLN A 52 -9.71 0.69 0.82
CA GLN A 52 -9.28 1.05 -0.53
C GLN A 52 -7.75 1.04 -0.59
N LYS A 53 -7.19 0.32 -1.56
CA LYS A 53 -5.73 0.22 -1.74
C LYS A 53 -5.27 1.19 -2.81
N VAL A 54 -4.52 2.20 -2.40
CA VAL A 54 -3.90 3.18 -3.31
C VAL A 54 -2.43 2.85 -3.44
N LEU A 55 -2.04 2.21 -4.54
CA LEU A 55 -0.73 1.59 -4.66
C LEU A 55 0.16 2.28 -5.69
N ILE A 56 1.43 2.48 -5.31
CA ILE A 56 2.46 3.06 -6.15
C ILE A 56 3.22 1.92 -6.85
N PRO A 57 3.25 1.88 -8.19
CA PRO A 57 3.87 0.80 -8.94
C PRO A 57 5.41 0.95 -9.00
N VAL A 58 6.09 0.78 -7.86
CA VAL A 58 7.55 0.76 -7.80
C VAL A 58 8.09 -0.64 -8.12
N ASN A 59 8.94 -0.73 -9.15
CA ASN A 59 9.39 -1.99 -9.74
C ASN A 59 10.54 -2.67 -8.96
N ARG A 60 10.30 -3.03 -7.68
CA ARG A 60 11.33 -3.62 -6.80
C ARG A 60 10.97 -4.99 -6.19
N CYS A 61 9.82 -5.56 -6.53
CA CYS A 61 9.32 -6.78 -5.87
C CYS A 61 8.96 -7.91 -6.86
N SER A 62 9.63 -7.97 -8.02
CA SER A 62 9.30 -8.92 -9.11
C SER A 62 7.86 -8.82 -9.64
N VAL A 63 7.23 -7.65 -9.46
CA VAL A 63 5.88 -7.34 -9.95
C VAL A 63 5.98 -6.31 -11.06
N THR A 64 5.48 -6.65 -12.23
CA THR A 64 5.32 -5.73 -13.37
C THR A 64 3.85 -5.45 -13.60
N VAL A 65 3.46 -4.18 -13.62
CA VAL A 65 2.10 -3.77 -13.96
C VAL A 65 2.07 -3.31 -15.41
N VAL A 66 1.29 -4.03 -16.21
CA VAL A 66 1.03 -3.66 -17.60
C VAL A 66 -0.04 -2.58 -17.68
N GLY A 67 0.05 -1.70 -18.68
CA GLY A 67 -0.95 -0.64 -18.92
C GLY A 67 -0.79 0.62 -18.06
N VAL A 68 0.30 0.75 -17.32
CA VAL A 68 0.65 1.99 -16.58
C VAL A 68 1.72 2.76 -17.34
N ALA A 69 1.54 4.07 -17.48
CA ALA A 69 2.55 4.94 -18.07
C ALA A 69 3.76 5.07 -17.13
N GLU A 70 4.97 4.92 -17.66
CA GLU A 70 6.18 5.17 -16.88
C GLU A 70 6.28 6.65 -16.52
N GLN A 71 6.32 6.93 -15.22
CA GLN A 71 6.42 8.28 -14.69
C GLN A 71 7.51 8.37 -13.60
N PRO A 72 8.08 9.56 -13.37
CA PRO A 72 8.94 9.79 -12.22
C PRO A 72 8.19 9.47 -10.91
N LEU A 73 8.91 8.94 -9.91
CA LEU A 73 8.32 8.57 -8.62
C LEU A 73 7.49 9.70 -7.99
N GLY A 74 7.96 10.95 -8.12
CA GLY A 74 7.23 12.12 -7.62
C GLY A 74 5.84 12.31 -8.23
N GLU A 75 5.65 11.95 -9.50
CA GLU A 75 4.34 12.00 -10.15
C GLU A 75 3.43 10.88 -9.65
N TYR A 76 3.93 9.65 -9.48
CA TYR A 76 3.14 8.59 -8.86
C TYR A 76 2.71 8.93 -7.44
N VAL A 77 3.58 9.57 -6.65
CA VAL A 77 3.23 10.04 -5.30
C VAL A 77 2.10 11.06 -5.35
N LYS A 78 2.15 12.04 -6.28
CA LYS A 78 1.07 13.02 -6.45
C LYS A 78 -0.25 12.35 -6.81
N LEU A 79 -0.24 11.40 -7.75
CA LEU A 79 -1.42 10.63 -8.15
C LEU A 79 -1.98 9.82 -6.98
N ALA A 80 -1.12 9.17 -6.19
CA ALA A 80 -1.53 8.42 -5.01
C ALA A 80 -2.16 9.31 -3.94
N VAL A 81 -1.60 10.50 -3.68
CA VAL A 81 -2.19 11.47 -2.74
C VAL A 81 -3.56 11.93 -3.21
N GLN A 82 -3.70 12.25 -4.50
CA GLN A 82 -4.97 12.66 -5.08
C GLN A 82 -6.03 11.55 -4.95
N ALA A 83 -5.69 10.32 -5.35
CA ALA A 83 -6.59 9.18 -5.24
C ALA A 83 -6.98 8.88 -3.78
N ALA A 84 -6.02 8.91 -2.85
CA ALA A 84 -6.30 8.70 -1.43
C ALA A 84 -7.26 9.75 -0.86
N LYS A 85 -7.10 11.01 -1.25
CA LYS A 85 -8.01 12.09 -0.84
C LYS A 85 -9.44 11.85 -1.34
N GLU A 86 -9.59 11.47 -2.61
CA GLU A 86 -10.90 11.18 -3.19
C GLU A 86 -11.61 10.01 -2.50
N GLN A 87 -10.87 8.98 -2.05
CA GLN A 87 -11.46 7.87 -1.31
C GLN A 87 -11.90 8.27 0.10
N LEU A 88 -11.13 9.13 0.78
CA LEU A 88 -11.50 9.63 2.11
C LEU A 88 -12.70 10.58 2.09
N GLU A 89 -12.93 11.31 0.99
CA GLU A 89 -14.10 12.17 0.83
C GLU A 89 -15.40 11.37 0.50
N GLN A 90 -15.27 10.10 0.12
CA GLN A 90 -16.38 9.20 -0.23
C GLN A 90 -16.78 8.23 0.89
N ALA A 91 -15.99 8.16 1.97
CA ALA A 91 -16.20 7.33 3.15
C ALA A 91 -17.04 8.06 4.21
#